data_AF-A0A7W3QKJ9-F1
#
_entry.id   AF-A0A7W3QKJ9-F1
#
_cell.length_a   1.000
_cell.length_b   1.000
_cell.length_c   1.000
_cell.angle_alpha   90.00
_cell.angle_beta   90.00
_cell.angle_gamma   90.00
#
_symmetry.space_group_name_H-M   'P 1'
#
loop_
_entity.id
_entity.type
_entity.pdbx_description
1 polymer ?
#
loop_
_entity_poly.entity_id
_entity_poly.type
_entity_poly.pdbx_seq_one_letter_code
_entity_poly.pdbx_strand_id
1 'polypeptide(L)'
;MDVRRIVDEMAREPQPPGGIDLGAAVRAGKRRLLWRRAVAGGGAMAALVAGVMVWPAAEAERMTPAGPSAPTGFDPMVRHLEFGWVPDGLSARGVDNGTRHAAITAGPRPRDERVFEAPTLAVVFGARGAAIDDAGPRIGVPGGDGRGNCPMNDKITEPAPQVGGRPAVWRSLQAPMTGCRPVVRELRWEYAPGAWAAVRLERTPEGTDRKDAMMRVARSVRSGLNAPLRLPFRLAEPLTPARLTTGQAKPNWNVHVEYSGQRTCSVGARPSAYRDRHGEVGPADTTFDGRPARRTGPELTVFGMKGLDVSVACATDTDRTMRSISVPEQRWKDWSAG
;
A
#
# COMPACT_ATOMS: atom_id res chain seq x y z
N MET A 1 -38.62 -15.33 23.13
CA MET A 1 -38.10 -16.09 21.98
C MET A 1 -36.90 -16.88 22.45
N ASP A 2 -36.94 -18.20 22.33
CA ASP A 2 -35.92 -19.12 22.87
C ASP A 2 -34.78 -19.30 21.86
N VAL A 3 -33.55 -18.95 22.26
CA VAL A 3 -32.34 -19.03 21.44
C VAL A 3 -32.06 -20.47 21.00
N ARG A 4 -32.46 -21.47 21.79
CA ARG A 4 -32.29 -22.89 21.43
C ARG A 4 -33.10 -23.27 20.20
N ARG A 5 -34.27 -22.66 20.02
CA ARG A 5 -35.15 -22.92 18.87
C ARG A 5 -34.55 -22.40 17.56
N ILE A 6 -33.86 -21.26 17.58
CA ILE A 6 -33.23 -20.68 16.38
C ILE A 6 -32.03 -21.53 15.93
N VAL A 7 -31.25 -22.05 16.89
CA VAL A 7 -30.10 -22.92 16.59
C VAL A 7 -30.54 -24.27 16.01
N ASP A 8 -31.60 -24.87 16.56
CA ASP A 8 -32.16 -26.12 16.05
C ASP A 8 -32.81 -25.99 14.67
N GLU A 9 -33.30 -24.79 14.33
CA GLU A 9 -33.90 -24.48 13.03
C GLU A 9 -32.81 -24.28 11.95
N MET A 10 -31.72 -23.58 12.29
CA MET A 10 -30.55 -23.44 11.42
C MET A 10 -29.79 -24.76 11.18
N ALA A 11 -29.82 -25.70 12.13
CA ALA A 11 -29.17 -26.99 11.98
C ALA A 11 -29.90 -27.95 11.02
N ARG A 12 -31.17 -27.67 10.69
CA ARG A 12 -32.02 -28.49 9.82
C ARG A 12 -32.09 -27.99 8.38
N GLU A 13 -31.53 -26.82 8.08
CA GLU A 13 -31.47 -26.28 6.73
C GLU A 13 -30.32 -26.94 5.93
N PRO A 14 -30.61 -27.68 4.85
CA PRO A 14 -29.57 -28.25 4.01
C PRO A 14 -28.75 -27.11 3.37
N GLN A 15 -27.44 -27.10 3.59
CA GLN A 15 -26.54 -26.12 2.98
C GLN A 15 -26.71 -26.12 1.46
N PRO A 16 -26.79 -24.95 0.80
CA PRO A 16 -26.75 -24.88 -0.65
C PRO A 16 -25.44 -25.49 -1.17
N PRO A 17 -25.44 -26.17 -2.32
CA PRO A 17 -24.27 -26.86 -2.85
C PRO A 17 -23.22 -25.86 -3.33
N GLY A 18 -22.45 -25.32 -2.39
CA GLY A 18 -21.30 -24.44 -2.59
C GLY A 18 -19.99 -25.14 -2.26
N GLY A 19 -19.86 -26.42 -2.65
CA GLY A 19 -18.62 -27.18 -2.47
C GLY A 19 -17.62 -26.83 -3.56
N ILE A 20 -16.62 -26.01 -3.24
CA ILE A 20 -15.41 -25.94 -4.06
C ILE A 20 -14.74 -27.32 -4.00
N ASP A 21 -14.77 -28.07 -5.11
CA ASP A 21 -14.07 -29.35 -5.24
C ASP A 21 -12.56 -29.11 -5.27
N LEU A 22 -11.97 -29.09 -4.08
CA LEU A 22 -10.53 -29.00 -3.87
C LEU A 22 -9.77 -30.14 -4.59
N GLY A 23 -10.42 -31.30 -4.77
CA GLY A 23 -9.87 -32.41 -5.53
C GLY A 23 -9.76 -32.11 -7.03
N ALA A 24 -10.76 -31.46 -7.62
CA ALA A 24 -10.70 -30.97 -9.00
C ALA A 24 -9.59 -29.92 -9.19
N ALA A 25 -9.45 -28.98 -8.25
CA ALA A 25 -8.39 -27.97 -8.29
C ALA A 25 -6.97 -28.57 -8.21
N VAL A 26 -6.76 -29.56 -7.32
CA VAL A 26 -5.47 -30.26 -7.20
C VAL A 26 -5.16 -31.09 -8.46
N ARG A 27 -6.16 -31.73 -9.06
CA ARG A 27 -5.98 -32.48 -10.32
C ARG A 27 -5.61 -31.57 -11.49
N ALA A 28 -6.23 -30.39 -11.60
CA ALA A 28 -5.88 -29.39 -12.60
C ALA A 28 -4.43 -28.87 -12.43
N GLY A 29 -4.00 -28.65 -11.19
CA GLY A 29 -2.63 -28.22 -10.86
C GLY A 29 -1.57 -29.26 -11.23
N LYS A 30 -1.80 -30.55 -10.91
CA LYS A 30 -0.88 -31.63 -11.26
C LYS A 30 -0.72 -31.81 -12.77
N ARG A 31 -1.82 -31.69 -13.53
CA ARG A 31 -1.79 -31.79 -15.00
C ARG A 31 -0.93 -30.68 -15.63
N ARG A 32 -1.02 -29.45 -15.13
CA ARG A 32 -0.25 -28.30 -15.63
C ARG A 32 1.25 -28.41 -15.35
N LEU A 33 1.63 -29.00 -14.21
CA LEU A 33 3.02 -29.27 -13.86
C LEU A 33 3.65 -30.37 -14.75
N LEU A 34 2.89 -31.41 -15.08
CA LEU A 34 3.35 -32.47 -15.98
C LEU A 34 3.57 -31.95 -17.40
N TRP A 35 2.66 -31.11 -17.92
CA TRP A 35 2.84 -30.46 -19.22
C TRP A 35 4.07 -29.56 -19.29
N ARG A 36 4.37 -28.81 -18.21
CA ARG A 36 5.58 -27.97 -18.15
C ARG A 36 6.88 -28.78 -18.14
N ARG A 37 6.86 -29.99 -17.58
CA ARG A 37 8.02 -30.89 -17.58
C ARG A 37 8.21 -31.59 -18.93
N ALA A 38 7.15 -31.81 -19.70
CA ALA A 38 7.24 -32.37 -21.05
C ALA A 38 7.86 -31.39 -22.08
N VAL A 39 7.69 -30.08 -21.90
CA VAL A 39 8.21 -29.05 -22.84
C VAL A 39 9.70 -28.75 -22.63
N ALA A 40 10.27 -29.08 -21.46
CA ALA A 40 11.68 -28.83 -21.18
C ALA A 40 12.66 -29.92 -21.67
N GLY A 41 12.16 -31.00 -22.27
CA GLY A 41 12.95 -32.20 -22.58
C GLY A 41 12.99 -32.64 -24.04
N GLY A 42 12.54 -31.82 -25.00
CA GLY A 42 12.46 -32.22 -26.41
C GLY A 42 13.13 -31.21 -27.34
N GLY A 43 14.39 -31.45 -27.66
CA GLY A 43 15.07 -30.79 -28.78
C GLY A 43 14.61 -31.35 -30.13
N ALA A 44 14.55 -30.43 -31.11
CA ALA A 44 14.66 -30.61 -32.56
C ALA A 44 13.50 -31.23 -33.38
N MET A 45 13.04 -30.38 -34.33
CA MET A 45 12.53 -30.64 -35.69
C MET A 45 11.22 -31.42 -35.89
N ALA A 46 10.21 -30.75 -36.46
CA ALA A 46 9.88 -30.87 -37.90
C ALA A 46 8.55 -30.15 -38.28
N ALA A 47 8.54 -29.73 -39.55
CA ALA A 47 7.38 -29.57 -40.44
C ALA A 47 6.51 -28.29 -40.36
N LEU A 48 6.90 -27.36 -41.24
CA LEU A 48 6.03 -26.56 -42.11
C LEU A 48 4.69 -27.25 -42.47
N VAL A 49 3.57 -26.60 -42.15
CA VAL A 49 2.38 -26.60 -43.01
C VAL A 49 1.84 -25.17 -43.07
N ALA A 50 1.86 -24.65 -44.29
CA ALA A 50 1.29 -23.37 -44.67
C ALA A 50 -0.23 -23.38 -44.51
N GLY A 51 -0.75 -22.36 -43.83
CA GLY A 51 -2.17 -22.03 -43.75
C GLY A 51 -2.32 -20.53 -43.69
N VAL A 52 -2.21 -19.87 -44.85
CA VAL A 52 -2.54 -18.44 -44.98
C VAL A 52 -4.06 -18.33 -44.97
N MET A 53 -4.64 -18.25 -43.78
CA MET A 53 -5.99 -17.70 -43.61
C MET A 53 -5.88 -16.19 -43.78
N VAL A 54 -6.33 -15.68 -44.94
CA VAL A 54 -6.61 -14.26 -45.11
C VAL A 54 -7.83 -13.94 -44.26
N TRP A 55 -7.59 -13.51 -43.03
CA TRP A 55 -8.60 -12.89 -42.20
C TRP A 55 -8.94 -11.54 -42.83
N PRO A 56 -10.22 -11.19 -43.07
CA PRO A 56 -10.54 -9.83 -43.47
C PRO A 56 -9.98 -8.92 -42.38
N ALA A 57 -9.14 -7.98 -42.79
CA ALA A 57 -8.75 -6.88 -41.94
C ALA A 57 -10.04 -6.14 -41.59
N ALA A 58 -10.66 -6.55 -40.49
CA ALA A 58 -11.56 -5.69 -39.75
C ALA A 58 -10.74 -4.45 -39.53
N GLU A 59 -11.14 -3.40 -40.23
CA GLU A 59 -10.67 -2.05 -40.05
C GLU A 59 -10.68 -1.84 -38.55
N ALA A 60 -9.48 -1.89 -37.97
CA ALA A 60 -9.30 -1.62 -36.56
C ALA A 60 -9.65 -0.15 -36.48
N GLU A 61 -10.94 0.13 -36.23
CA GLU A 61 -11.34 1.32 -35.52
C GLU A 61 -10.26 1.48 -34.47
N ARG A 62 -9.50 2.57 -34.61
CA ARG A 62 -8.58 3.00 -33.58
C ARG A 62 -9.50 3.34 -32.41
N MET A 63 -9.93 2.31 -31.69
CA MET A 63 -10.36 2.38 -30.32
C MET A 63 -9.12 2.93 -29.63
N THR A 64 -9.06 4.25 -29.59
CA THR A 64 -8.27 4.96 -28.61
C THR A 64 -8.65 4.28 -27.30
N PRO A 65 -7.75 3.51 -26.67
CA PRO A 65 -8.11 2.75 -25.48
C PRO A 65 -8.77 3.75 -24.55
N ALA A 66 -10.03 3.51 -24.18
CA ALA A 66 -10.73 4.36 -23.24
C ALA A 66 -9.80 4.45 -22.03
N GLY A 67 -9.19 5.63 -21.84
CA GLY A 67 -8.21 5.82 -20.79
C GLY A 67 -8.84 5.38 -19.46
N PRO A 68 -8.03 4.93 -18.49
CA PRO A 68 -8.57 4.39 -17.25
C PRO A 68 -9.58 5.39 -16.65
N SER A 69 -10.80 4.94 -16.39
CA SER A 69 -11.76 5.76 -15.68
C SER A 69 -11.31 5.90 -14.23
N ALA A 70 -11.22 7.12 -13.72
CA ALA A 70 -10.93 7.31 -12.30
C ALA A 70 -12.05 6.72 -11.43
N PRO A 71 -11.72 5.96 -10.39
CA PRO A 71 -12.71 5.43 -9.47
C PRO A 71 -13.32 6.56 -8.63
N THR A 72 -14.56 6.37 -8.18
CA THR A 72 -15.25 7.29 -7.26
C THR A 72 -14.75 7.17 -5.83
N GLY A 73 -14.11 6.05 -5.50
CA GLY A 73 -13.41 5.82 -4.24
C GLY A 73 -12.49 4.60 -4.36
N PHE A 74 -11.61 4.44 -3.39
CA PHE A 74 -10.73 3.28 -3.29
C PHE A 74 -11.15 2.40 -2.12
N ASP A 75 -11.01 1.08 -2.29
CA ASP A 75 -11.06 0.15 -1.17
C ASP A 75 -9.70 0.19 -0.42
N PRO A 76 -9.65 0.59 0.86
CA PRO A 76 -8.39 0.64 1.61
C PRO A 76 -7.70 -0.73 1.71
N MET A 77 -8.45 -1.83 1.61
CA MET A 77 -7.95 -3.20 1.72
C MET A 77 -7.46 -3.79 0.40
N VAL A 78 -7.45 -3.01 -0.67
CA VAL A 78 -7.00 -3.44 -2.00
C VAL A 78 -5.79 -2.61 -2.41
N ARG A 79 -4.77 -3.27 -2.96
CA ARG A 79 -3.65 -2.59 -3.60
C ARG A 79 -4.09 -2.11 -4.98
N HIS A 80 -4.10 -0.80 -5.17
CA HIS A 80 -4.50 -0.13 -6.42
C HIS A 80 -3.32 0.29 -7.30
N LEU A 81 -2.16 0.50 -6.69
CA LEU A 81 -0.97 1.08 -7.32
C LEU A 81 0.26 0.20 -7.10
N GLU A 82 1.19 0.26 -8.05
CA GLU A 82 2.51 -0.37 -7.93
C GLU A 82 3.54 0.43 -8.74
N PHE A 83 4.75 0.57 -8.21
CA PHE A 83 5.85 1.16 -8.98
C PHE A 83 6.21 0.24 -10.16
N GLY A 84 6.38 0.82 -11.36
CA GLY A 84 7.10 0.15 -12.46
C GLY A 84 8.59 0.42 -12.41
N TRP A 85 9.00 1.57 -11.85
CA TRP A 85 10.39 1.94 -11.61
C TRP A 85 10.49 2.87 -10.41
N VAL A 86 11.61 2.80 -9.69
CA VAL A 86 12.02 3.78 -8.68
C VAL A 86 13.50 4.08 -8.85
N PRO A 87 13.97 5.27 -8.43
CA PRO A 87 15.39 5.57 -8.34
C PRO A 87 16.17 4.54 -7.50
N ASP A 88 17.44 4.33 -7.86
CA ASP A 88 18.33 3.44 -7.14
C ASP A 88 18.49 3.85 -5.67
N GLY A 89 18.72 2.86 -4.81
CA GLY A 89 18.78 3.04 -3.35
C GLY A 89 17.41 3.11 -2.67
N LEU A 90 16.32 3.41 -3.40
CA LEU A 90 14.97 3.43 -2.85
C LEU A 90 14.36 2.02 -2.91
N SER A 91 14.55 1.23 -1.86
CA SER A 91 14.08 -0.17 -1.81
C SER A 91 13.02 -0.46 -0.73
N ALA A 92 12.89 0.39 0.29
CA ALA A 92 11.77 0.30 1.21
C ALA A 92 10.47 0.61 0.47
N ARG A 93 9.37 -0.03 0.87
CA ARG A 93 8.06 0.11 0.21
C ARG A 93 6.98 0.36 1.24
N GLY A 94 5.97 1.12 0.88
CA GLY A 94 4.77 1.28 1.69
C GLY A 94 3.54 1.53 0.84
N VAL A 95 2.38 1.33 1.45
CA VAL A 95 1.06 1.60 0.88
C VAL A 95 0.32 2.51 1.85
N ASP A 96 -0.41 3.49 1.34
CA ASP A 96 -1.31 4.33 2.14
C ASP A 96 -2.59 4.53 1.32
N ASN A 97 -3.60 3.73 1.62
CA ASN A 97 -4.88 3.74 0.93
C ASN A 97 -5.95 4.23 1.87
N GLY A 98 -6.67 5.28 1.47
CA GLY A 98 -7.93 5.69 2.08
C GLY A 98 -9.07 5.62 1.07
N THR A 99 -10.28 5.95 1.49
CA THR A 99 -11.43 5.93 0.57
C THR A 99 -11.34 6.97 -0.56
N ARG A 100 -10.61 8.06 -0.35
CA ARG A 100 -10.46 9.17 -1.32
C ARG A 100 -9.12 9.18 -2.06
N HIS A 101 -8.18 8.31 -1.69
CA HIS A 101 -6.88 8.26 -2.34
C HIS A 101 -6.23 6.88 -2.21
N ALA A 102 -5.39 6.52 -3.18
CA ALA A 102 -4.45 5.43 -3.06
C ALA A 102 -3.04 5.99 -3.18
N ALA A 103 -2.11 5.49 -2.37
CA ALA A 103 -0.73 5.92 -2.42
C ALA A 103 0.24 4.77 -2.20
N ILE A 104 1.40 4.89 -2.83
CA ILE A 104 2.56 4.02 -2.62
C ILE A 104 3.77 4.87 -2.30
N THR A 105 4.62 4.36 -1.43
CA THR A 105 5.84 5.05 -1.01
C THR A 105 7.07 4.21 -1.25
N ALA A 106 8.19 4.89 -1.48
CA ALA A 106 9.50 4.29 -1.48
C ALA A 106 10.47 5.15 -0.66
N GLY A 107 11.39 4.49 0.01
CA GLY A 107 12.42 5.13 0.81
C GLY A 107 13.75 4.38 0.72
N PRO A 108 14.84 5.00 1.21
CA PRO A 108 16.12 4.33 1.31
C PRO A 108 15.98 3.07 2.17
N ARG A 109 16.82 2.06 1.91
CA ARG A 109 16.96 0.96 2.86
C ARG A 109 17.50 1.54 4.17
N PRO A 110 16.88 1.28 5.32
CA PRO A 110 17.43 1.73 6.59
C PRO A 110 18.86 1.20 6.73
N ARG A 111 19.82 2.10 6.98
CA ARG A 111 21.20 1.71 7.28
C ARG A 111 21.27 0.94 8.59
N ASP A 112 20.48 1.41 9.54
CA ASP A 112 20.19 0.73 10.79
C ASP A 112 18.85 0.02 10.65
N GLU A 113 18.79 -1.28 10.97
CA GLU A 113 17.55 -2.08 11.02
C GLU A 113 16.54 -1.58 12.08
N ARG A 114 16.61 -0.31 12.49
CA ARG A 114 15.98 0.26 13.68
C ARG A 114 14.80 1.16 13.38
N VAL A 115 14.84 1.93 12.30
CA VAL A 115 13.83 2.96 12.03
C VAL A 115 13.43 2.91 10.56
N PHE A 116 12.12 2.96 10.29
CA PHE A 116 11.65 3.24 8.94
C PHE A 116 11.99 4.70 8.65
N GLU A 117 13.02 4.95 7.84
CA GLU A 117 13.28 6.32 7.38
C GLU A 117 12.03 6.85 6.68
N ALA A 118 11.72 8.12 6.91
CA ALA A 118 10.61 8.78 6.23
C ALA A 118 10.69 8.52 4.72
N PRO A 119 9.58 8.13 4.07
CA PRO A 119 9.61 7.79 2.65
C PRO A 119 10.05 9.00 1.85
N THR A 120 11.08 8.85 1.03
CA THR A 120 11.61 9.98 0.25
C THR A 120 10.84 10.18 -1.06
N LEU A 121 10.13 9.15 -1.53
CA LEU A 121 9.30 9.13 -2.71
C LEU A 121 7.87 8.68 -2.36
N ALA A 122 6.86 9.38 -2.87
CA ALA A 122 5.48 8.91 -2.84
C ALA A 122 4.80 9.16 -4.19
N VAL A 123 3.92 8.23 -4.56
CA VAL A 123 2.96 8.41 -5.65
C VAL A 123 1.58 8.35 -5.06
N VAL A 124 0.75 9.35 -5.33
CA VAL A 124 -0.61 9.47 -4.79
C VAL A 124 -1.58 9.62 -5.96
N PHE A 125 -2.67 8.86 -5.94
CA PHE A 125 -3.79 8.97 -6.87
C PHE A 125 -5.02 9.41 -6.08
N GLY A 126 -5.63 10.53 -6.47
CA GLY A 126 -6.92 10.97 -5.92
C GLY A 126 -8.08 10.26 -6.59
N ALA A 127 -9.14 9.95 -5.84
CA ALA A 127 -10.40 9.51 -6.42
C ALA A 127 -11.00 10.65 -7.26
N ARG A 128 -11.98 10.34 -8.13
CA ARG A 128 -12.66 11.34 -8.95
C ARG A 128 -13.23 12.47 -8.07
N GLY A 129 -12.89 13.71 -8.39
CA GLY A 129 -13.31 14.88 -7.61
C GLY A 129 -12.65 15.04 -6.23
N ALA A 130 -11.68 14.19 -5.87
CA ALA A 130 -10.91 14.37 -4.64
C ALA A 130 -9.76 15.37 -4.86
N ALA A 131 -9.61 16.30 -3.92
CA ALA A 131 -8.43 17.16 -3.86
C ALA A 131 -7.21 16.34 -3.41
N ILE A 132 -6.13 16.38 -4.18
CA ILE A 132 -4.88 15.66 -3.86
C ILE A 132 -3.95 16.46 -2.94
N ASP A 133 -4.23 17.75 -2.72
CA ASP A 133 -3.42 18.61 -1.84
C ASP A 133 -3.30 18.11 -0.40
N ASP A 134 -4.37 17.49 0.11
CA ASP A 134 -4.42 16.97 1.48
C ASP A 134 -4.34 15.44 1.55
N ALA A 135 -4.22 14.78 0.40
CA ALA A 135 -4.26 13.32 0.31
C ALA A 135 -2.87 12.68 0.41
N GLY A 136 -2.87 11.46 0.95
CA GLY A 136 -1.70 10.58 1.02
C GLY A 136 -0.70 10.95 2.12
N PRO A 137 0.45 10.26 2.14
CA PRO A 137 1.47 10.49 3.14
C PRO A 137 2.05 11.88 2.94
N ARG A 138 2.09 12.65 4.03
CA ARG A 138 2.94 13.83 4.11
C ARG A 138 4.36 13.30 4.17
N ILE A 139 5.02 13.30 3.02
CA ILE A 139 6.47 13.19 3.03
C ILE A 139 6.96 14.43 3.76
N GLY A 140 7.83 14.24 4.75
CA GLY A 140 8.42 15.33 5.51
C GLY A 140 8.95 16.41 4.58
N VAL A 141 9.07 17.61 5.11
CA VAL A 141 10.20 18.44 4.70
C VAL A 141 11.26 18.00 5.70
N PRO A 142 12.41 17.44 5.32
CA PRO A 142 13.46 17.30 6.30
C PRO A 142 13.77 18.75 6.65
N GLY A 143 13.65 19.12 7.93
CA GLY A 143 14.21 20.39 8.39
C GLY A 143 15.60 20.50 7.75
N GLY A 144 15.75 21.47 6.86
CA GLY A 144 16.73 21.40 5.77
C GLY A 144 18.10 21.08 6.31
N ASP A 145 18.69 19.95 5.88
CA ASP A 145 20.11 19.53 5.94
C ASP A 145 21.03 20.04 7.09
N GLY A 146 20.48 20.53 8.19
CA GLY A 146 21.16 21.39 9.15
C GLY A 146 21.69 22.74 8.61
N ARG A 147 21.49 23.14 7.34
CA ARG A 147 22.17 24.31 6.74
C ARG A 147 21.27 25.43 6.23
N GLY A 148 19.96 25.37 6.45
CA GLY A 148 19.14 26.56 6.27
C GLY A 148 17.66 26.34 6.56
N ASN A 149 17.16 27.00 7.60
CA ASN A 149 15.74 27.29 7.76
C ASN A 149 15.30 28.24 6.64
N CYS A 150 15.13 27.76 5.40
CA CYS A 150 14.37 28.50 4.40
C CYS A 150 12.88 28.27 4.74
N PRO A 151 12.11 29.29 5.19
CA PRO A 151 10.67 29.16 5.27
C PRO A 151 10.14 28.79 3.88
N MET A 152 9.06 28.02 3.78
CA MET A 152 8.53 27.56 2.49
C MET A 152 7.05 27.91 2.44
N ASN A 153 6.70 29.07 1.87
CA ASN A 153 5.33 29.59 2.01
C ASN A 153 4.55 29.80 0.70
N ASP A 154 5.11 29.50 -0.47
CA ASP A 154 4.33 29.56 -1.72
C ASP A 154 4.58 28.38 -2.66
N LYS A 155 3.52 27.94 -3.36
CA LYS A 155 3.57 26.87 -4.36
C LYS A 155 3.56 27.47 -5.76
N ILE A 156 4.72 27.63 -6.37
CA ILE A 156 4.82 28.02 -7.78
C ILE A 156 4.38 26.82 -8.61
N THR A 157 3.46 27.06 -9.54
CA THR A 157 3.00 26.04 -10.49
C THR A 157 3.53 26.37 -11.88
N GLU A 158 4.35 25.48 -12.44
CA GLU A 158 4.92 25.61 -13.79
C GLU A 158 4.36 24.49 -14.68
N PRO A 159 4.17 24.70 -16.00
CA PRO A 159 3.85 23.61 -16.92
C PRO A 159 4.92 22.51 -16.91
N ALA A 160 4.49 21.25 -16.95
CA ALA A 160 5.37 20.09 -17.09
C ALA A 160 5.10 19.37 -18.43
N PRO A 161 6.08 18.59 -18.95
CA PRO A 161 5.82 17.68 -20.05
C PRO A 161 4.66 16.73 -19.70
N GLN A 162 3.81 16.43 -20.68
CA GLN A 162 2.66 15.55 -20.49
C GLN A 162 3.08 14.15 -19.98
N VAL A 163 2.22 13.57 -19.14
CA VAL A 163 2.34 12.19 -18.65
C VAL A 163 1.21 11.37 -19.28
N GLY A 164 1.55 10.42 -20.15
CA GLY A 164 0.53 9.61 -20.85
C GLY A 164 -0.43 10.44 -21.72
N GLY A 165 0.07 11.52 -22.35
CA GLY A 165 -0.73 12.43 -23.18
C GLY A 165 -1.65 13.37 -22.40
N ARG A 166 -1.53 13.42 -21.06
CA ARG A 166 -2.36 14.23 -20.18
C ARG A 166 -1.60 15.44 -19.64
N PRO A 167 -2.31 16.55 -19.34
CA PRO A 167 -1.68 17.74 -18.79
C PRO A 167 -0.99 17.45 -17.46
N ALA A 168 0.16 18.07 -17.27
CA ALA A 168 0.96 17.95 -16.06
C ALA A 168 1.54 19.31 -15.66
N VAL A 169 1.81 19.47 -14.36
CA VAL A 169 2.39 20.68 -13.78
C VAL A 169 3.42 20.33 -12.71
N TRP A 170 4.50 21.09 -12.68
CA TRP A 170 5.46 21.10 -11.58
C TRP A 170 4.93 22.00 -10.47
N ARG A 171 5.06 21.55 -9.23
CA ARG A 171 4.87 22.39 -8.05
C ARG A 171 6.18 22.49 -7.29
N SER A 172 6.65 23.71 -7.18
CA SER A 172 7.89 24.06 -6.49
C SER A 172 7.54 24.82 -5.22
N LEU A 173 8.33 24.60 -4.16
CA LEU A 173 8.26 25.47 -2.99
C LEU A 173 9.16 26.67 -3.25
N GLN A 174 8.59 27.86 -3.17
CA GLN A 174 9.34 29.09 -3.16
C GLN A 174 9.90 29.32 -1.76
N ALA A 175 11.21 29.56 -1.70
CA ALA A 175 11.82 30.07 -0.49
C ALA A 175 11.75 31.60 -0.54
N PRO A 176 11.24 32.28 0.50
CA PRO A 176 11.07 33.73 0.53
C PRO A 176 12.39 34.47 0.82
N MET A 177 13.49 33.76 1.07
CA MET A 177 14.79 34.35 1.38
C MET A 177 15.75 34.29 0.19
N THR A 178 16.42 35.42 -0.05
CA THR A 178 17.51 35.57 -1.01
C THR A 178 18.59 34.51 -0.78
N GLY A 179 18.96 33.78 -1.82
CA GLY A 179 19.97 32.70 -1.77
C GLY A 179 19.40 31.29 -1.68
N CYS A 180 18.13 31.12 -1.33
CA CYS A 180 17.45 29.83 -1.42
C CYS A 180 16.91 29.61 -2.85
N ARG A 181 17.26 28.49 -3.50
CA ARG A 181 16.71 28.14 -4.82
C ARG A 181 15.34 27.47 -4.67
N PRO A 182 14.34 27.79 -5.53
CA PRO A 182 13.11 27.03 -5.57
C PRO A 182 13.39 25.54 -5.79
N VAL A 183 12.69 24.69 -5.06
CA VAL A 183 12.87 23.25 -5.16
C VAL A 183 11.58 22.62 -5.63
N VAL A 184 11.65 21.92 -6.76
CA VAL A 184 10.54 21.11 -7.27
C VAL A 184 10.24 20.04 -6.23
N ARG A 185 9.00 19.99 -5.77
CA ARG A 185 8.53 19.06 -4.74
C ARG A 185 7.58 18.03 -5.28
N GLU A 186 6.78 18.42 -6.25
CA GLU A 186 5.68 17.61 -6.72
C GLU A 186 5.50 17.75 -8.24
N LEU A 187 5.28 16.63 -8.91
CA LEU A 187 4.80 16.55 -10.28
C LEU A 187 3.35 16.13 -10.18
N ARG A 188 2.42 16.96 -10.64
CA ARG A 188 1.02 16.59 -10.76
C ARG A 188 0.66 16.33 -12.20
N TRP A 189 -0.18 15.35 -12.44
CA TRP A 189 -0.76 15.13 -13.76
C TRP A 189 -2.19 14.61 -13.62
N GLU A 190 -3.00 14.92 -14.62
CA GLU A 190 -4.33 14.35 -14.74
C GLU A 190 -4.18 12.89 -15.24
N TYR A 191 -4.52 11.89 -14.43
CA TYR A 191 -4.39 10.49 -14.87
C TYR A 191 -5.67 9.99 -15.56
N ALA A 192 -6.80 10.66 -15.31
CA ALA A 192 -8.10 10.44 -15.93
C ALA A 192 -8.93 11.74 -15.87
N PRO A 193 -9.96 11.92 -16.71
CA PRO A 193 -10.76 13.15 -16.72
C PRO A 193 -11.27 13.54 -15.31
N GLY A 194 -10.85 14.70 -14.82
CA GLY A 194 -11.23 15.22 -13.51
C GLY A 194 -10.58 14.51 -12.30
N ALA A 195 -9.51 13.74 -12.52
CA ALA A 195 -8.79 13.04 -11.46
C ALA A 195 -7.28 13.18 -11.59
N TRP A 196 -6.65 13.54 -10.49
CA TRP A 196 -5.25 13.93 -10.45
C TRP A 196 -4.40 12.94 -9.66
N ALA A 197 -3.18 12.77 -10.12
CA ALA A 197 -2.13 12.03 -9.44
C ALA A 197 -0.92 12.94 -9.19
N ALA A 198 -0.09 12.55 -8.23
CA ALA A 198 1.08 13.31 -7.84
C ALA A 198 2.27 12.37 -7.56
N VAL A 199 3.46 12.74 -8.04
CA VAL A 199 4.73 12.20 -7.56
C VAL A 199 5.34 13.25 -6.65
N ARG A 200 5.69 12.85 -5.42
CA ARG A 200 6.38 13.70 -4.44
C ARG A 200 7.76 13.11 -4.19
N LEU A 201 8.81 13.92 -4.36
CA LEU A 201 10.20 13.51 -4.14
C LEU A 201 10.90 14.53 -3.24
N GLU A 202 11.18 14.12 -2.01
CA GLU A 202 11.75 14.99 -0.97
C GLU A 202 13.27 15.04 -1.05
N ARG A 203 13.90 13.86 -0.96
CA ARG A 203 15.35 13.68 -1.09
C ARG A 203 15.64 12.99 -2.42
N THR A 204 16.38 13.68 -3.30
CA THR A 204 16.85 13.09 -4.55
C THR A 204 18.10 12.27 -4.24
N PRO A 205 18.20 11.01 -4.68
CA PRO A 205 19.47 10.30 -4.63
C PRO A 205 20.58 11.09 -5.32
N GLU A 206 21.81 10.95 -4.83
CA GLU A 206 22.97 11.62 -5.42
C GLU A 206 23.10 11.27 -6.92
N GLY A 207 23.47 12.27 -7.74
CA GLY A 207 23.62 12.10 -9.18
C GLY A 207 22.30 11.92 -9.96
N THR A 208 21.14 11.98 -9.32
CA THR A 208 19.84 11.85 -10.01
C THR A 208 19.25 13.24 -10.30
N ASP A 209 18.84 13.50 -11.56
CA ASP A 209 18.00 14.67 -11.85
C ASP A 209 16.58 14.47 -11.29
N ARG A 210 16.12 15.44 -10.49
CA ARG A 210 14.85 15.33 -9.78
C ARG A 210 13.65 15.32 -10.73
N LYS A 211 13.60 16.23 -11.72
CA LYS A 211 12.46 16.33 -12.64
C LYS A 211 12.38 15.08 -13.50
N ASP A 212 13.51 14.60 -14.02
CA ASP A 212 13.57 13.39 -14.84
C ASP A 212 13.17 12.14 -14.05
N ALA A 213 13.64 11.99 -12.80
CA ALA A 213 13.22 10.90 -11.93
C ALA A 213 11.71 10.90 -11.68
N MET A 214 11.13 12.07 -11.36
CA MET A 214 9.69 12.19 -11.13
C MET A 214 8.89 11.89 -12.40
N MET A 215 9.33 12.35 -13.58
CA MET A 215 8.72 11.99 -14.86
C MET A 215 8.76 10.48 -15.13
N ARG A 216 9.91 9.84 -14.86
CA ARG A 216 10.08 8.41 -15.07
C ARG A 216 9.20 7.58 -14.12
N VAL A 217 9.09 7.99 -12.85
CA VAL A 217 8.15 7.37 -11.90
C VAL A 217 6.71 7.54 -12.38
N ALA A 218 6.30 8.76 -12.74
CA ALA A 218 4.93 9.04 -13.19
C ALA A 218 4.52 8.23 -14.43
N ARG A 219 5.44 8.01 -15.37
CA ARG A 219 5.21 7.23 -16.59
C ARG A 219 5.23 5.71 -16.37
N SER A 220 5.86 5.24 -15.30
CA SER A 220 6.02 3.81 -15.03
C SER A 220 5.07 3.26 -13.97
N VAL A 221 4.34 4.12 -13.25
CA VAL A 221 3.37 3.66 -12.25
C VAL A 221 2.29 2.80 -12.91
N ARG A 222 2.05 1.63 -12.33
CA ARG A 222 0.91 0.77 -12.68
C ARG A 222 -0.25 1.11 -11.77
N SER A 223 -1.43 1.28 -12.36
CA SER A 223 -2.68 1.60 -11.66
C SER A 223 -3.80 0.64 -12.09
N GLY A 224 -4.94 0.68 -11.39
CA GLY A 224 -6.06 -0.23 -11.66
C GLY A 224 -5.81 -1.66 -11.17
N LEU A 225 -4.87 -1.85 -10.25
CA LEU A 225 -4.66 -3.13 -9.59
C LEU A 225 -5.83 -3.45 -8.67
N ASN A 226 -6.15 -4.73 -8.52
CA ASN A 226 -7.21 -5.21 -7.64
C ASN A 226 -6.71 -6.43 -6.84
N ALA A 227 -5.59 -6.26 -6.14
CA ALA A 227 -5.00 -7.32 -5.34
C ALA A 227 -5.27 -7.08 -3.85
N PRO A 228 -5.94 -7.99 -3.13
CA PRO A 228 -6.17 -7.84 -1.69
C PRO A 228 -4.86 -7.66 -0.92
N LEU A 229 -4.83 -6.68 -0.02
CA LEU A 229 -3.75 -6.50 0.93
C LEU A 229 -3.92 -7.51 2.05
N ARG A 230 -2.88 -8.31 2.27
CA ARG A 230 -2.85 -9.23 3.42
C ARG A 230 -2.61 -8.38 4.67
N LEU A 231 -3.25 -8.74 5.79
CA LEU A 231 -2.98 -8.18 7.12
C LEU A 231 -2.34 -9.23 8.04
N PRO A 232 -1.40 -8.83 8.90
CA PRO A 232 -0.70 -9.73 9.82
C PRO A 232 -1.57 -10.08 11.04
N PHE A 233 -2.79 -9.55 11.08
CA PHE A 233 -3.80 -9.84 12.08
C PHE A 233 -5.16 -9.90 11.39
N ARG A 234 -6.15 -10.47 12.09
CA ARG A 234 -7.56 -10.44 11.72
C ARG A 234 -8.33 -9.76 12.84
N LEU A 235 -9.36 -9.01 12.47
CA LEU A 235 -10.37 -8.55 13.41
C LEU A 235 -11.56 -9.51 13.42
N ALA A 236 -12.12 -9.76 14.59
CA ALA A 236 -13.31 -10.59 14.76
C ALA A 236 -14.60 -9.86 14.33
N GLU A 237 -14.64 -8.53 14.44
CA GLU A 237 -15.80 -7.71 14.05
C GLU A 237 -15.64 -7.15 12.62
N PRO A 238 -16.72 -7.06 11.83
CA PRO A 238 -16.70 -6.48 10.49
C PRO A 238 -16.62 -4.95 10.59
N LEU A 239 -15.44 -4.42 10.89
CA LEU A 239 -15.18 -2.99 10.77
C LEU A 239 -14.78 -2.69 9.33
N THR A 240 -15.43 -1.70 8.72
CA THR A 240 -15.04 -1.20 7.40
C THR A 240 -13.82 -0.27 7.56
N PRO A 241 -12.66 -0.61 6.99
CA PRO A 241 -11.49 0.25 7.08
C PRO A 241 -11.76 1.55 6.33
N ALA A 242 -11.40 2.68 6.96
CA ALA A 242 -11.38 3.99 6.34
C ALA A 242 -10.04 4.27 5.66
N ARG A 243 -8.97 3.73 6.26
CA ARG A 243 -7.60 3.89 5.80
C ARG A 243 -6.74 2.70 6.22
N LEU A 244 -5.80 2.34 5.36
CA LEU A 244 -4.77 1.35 5.61
C LEU A 244 -3.42 1.95 5.23
N THR A 245 -2.51 1.99 6.19
CA THR A 245 -1.12 2.36 5.98
C THR A 245 -0.23 1.15 6.26
N THR A 246 0.63 0.79 5.33
CA THR A 246 1.67 -0.21 5.53
C THR A 246 3.03 0.39 5.18
N GLY A 247 4.05 -0.01 5.95
CA GLY A 247 5.45 0.26 5.64
C GLY A 247 6.24 -1.03 5.78
N GLN A 248 7.17 -1.26 4.86
CA GLN A 248 8.03 -2.42 4.85
C GLN A 248 9.47 -1.99 4.56
N ALA A 249 10.35 -2.26 5.53
CA ALA A 249 11.78 -2.08 5.43
C ALA A 249 12.47 -3.20 6.22
N LYS A 250 12.80 -4.31 5.53
CA LYS A 250 13.27 -5.55 6.15
C LYS A 250 14.39 -5.29 7.19
N PRO A 251 14.31 -5.90 8.40
CA PRO A 251 13.30 -6.87 8.84
C PRO A 251 11.98 -6.25 9.33
N ASN A 252 11.91 -4.92 9.44
CA ASN A 252 10.79 -4.22 10.02
C ASN A 252 9.64 -4.05 9.03
N TRP A 253 8.45 -4.07 9.57
CA TRP A 253 7.26 -3.63 8.88
C TRP A 253 6.30 -3.07 9.92
N ASN A 254 5.42 -2.19 9.47
CA ASN A 254 4.32 -1.69 10.27
C ASN A 254 3.04 -1.73 9.43
N VAL A 255 1.95 -2.07 10.08
CA VAL A 255 0.61 -2.00 9.50
C VAL A 255 -0.24 -1.20 10.46
N HIS A 256 -0.92 -0.18 9.93
CA HIS A 256 -1.83 0.68 10.65
C HIS A 256 -3.16 0.69 9.90
N VAL A 257 -4.23 0.32 10.56
CA VAL A 257 -5.58 0.35 9.97
C VAL A 257 -6.41 1.32 10.78
N GLU A 258 -6.97 2.33 10.12
CA GLU A 258 -7.98 3.22 10.68
C GLU A 258 -9.36 2.76 10.22
N TYR A 259 -10.30 2.68 11.16
CA TYR A 259 -11.68 2.30 10.90
C TYR A 259 -12.60 3.52 11.06
N SER A 260 -13.58 3.67 10.17
CA SER A 260 -14.61 4.70 10.28
C SER A 260 -15.94 4.10 10.74
N GLY A 261 -16.60 4.82 11.64
CA GLY A 261 -17.88 4.49 12.26
C GLY A 261 -18.27 5.63 13.21
N GLN A 262 -19.01 5.36 14.28
CA GLN A 262 -19.23 6.38 15.33
C GLN A 262 -17.93 6.79 16.06
N ARG A 263 -16.83 6.03 15.90
CA ARG A 263 -15.57 6.22 16.61
C ARG A 263 -14.39 5.87 15.69
N THR A 264 -13.32 6.66 15.75
CA THR A 264 -12.06 6.34 15.09
C THR A 264 -11.24 5.41 15.97
N CYS A 265 -10.93 4.24 15.44
CA CYS A 265 -10.02 3.26 16.04
C CYS A 265 -8.85 3.05 15.10
N SER A 266 -7.66 2.92 15.66
CA SER A 266 -6.49 2.47 14.94
C SER A 266 -5.90 1.20 15.52
N VAL A 267 -5.47 0.30 14.64
CA VAL A 267 -4.77 -0.94 15.00
C VAL A 267 -3.42 -0.95 14.31
N GLY A 268 -2.37 -0.93 15.14
CA GLY A 268 -0.98 -1.05 14.75
C GLY A 268 -0.46 -2.46 14.98
N ALA A 269 0.33 -2.99 14.06
CA ALA A 269 1.14 -4.17 14.31
C ALA A 269 2.55 -3.98 13.73
N ARG A 270 3.55 -4.44 14.47
CA ARG A 270 4.95 -4.45 14.05
C ARG A 270 5.67 -5.67 14.62
N PRO A 271 6.78 -6.16 14.03
CA PRO A 271 7.61 -7.18 14.63
C PRO A 271 7.97 -6.82 16.07
N SER A 272 7.83 -7.79 16.98
CA SER A 272 8.15 -7.61 18.38
C SER A 272 9.66 -7.47 18.51
N ALA A 273 10.09 -6.24 18.81
CA ALA A 273 11.48 -5.95 19.13
C ALA A 273 11.77 -6.20 20.62
N TYR A 274 10.86 -6.89 21.34
CA TYR A 274 10.82 -7.00 22.81
C TYR A 274 12.11 -7.54 23.46
N ARG A 275 13.08 -8.09 22.71
CA ARG A 275 14.38 -8.44 23.29
C ARG A 275 15.43 -7.34 23.28
N ASP A 276 15.41 -6.36 22.36
CA ASP A 276 16.61 -5.53 22.12
C ASP A 276 16.44 -4.00 22.10
N ARG A 277 15.24 -3.41 22.13
CA ARG A 277 15.09 -1.94 21.89
C ARG A 277 14.00 -1.24 22.73
N HIS A 278 14.37 -0.79 23.92
CA HIS A 278 13.53 -0.05 24.87
C HIS A 278 13.43 1.48 24.64
N GLY A 279 13.74 2.00 23.44
CA GLY A 279 13.82 3.45 23.21
C GLY A 279 12.48 4.16 22.97
N GLU A 280 11.69 3.70 21.99
CA GLU A 280 10.57 4.52 21.48
C GLU A 280 9.25 4.36 22.25
N VAL A 281 8.91 3.13 22.65
CA VAL A 281 7.63 2.85 23.33
C VAL A 281 7.81 2.73 24.83
N GLY A 282 9.04 2.70 25.34
CA GLY A 282 9.34 2.49 26.75
C GLY A 282 9.00 1.08 27.25
N PRO A 283 9.34 0.75 28.52
CA PRO A 283 9.08 -0.57 29.08
C PRO A 283 7.58 -0.84 29.28
N ALA A 284 7.23 -2.12 29.43
CA ALA A 284 5.90 -2.52 29.88
C ALA A 284 5.63 -1.94 31.28
N ASP A 285 4.43 -1.37 31.47
CA ASP A 285 3.96 -0.82 32.76
C ASP A 285 2.69 -1.53 33.26
N THR A 286 2.16 -2.46 32.48
CA THR A 286 0.94 -3.19 32.81
C THR A 286 0.93 -4.57 32.15
N THR A 287 -0.17 -5.30 32.30
CA THR A 287 -0.41 -6.56 31.59
C THR A 287 -1.79 -6.55 30.94
N PHE A 288 -1.92 -7.28 29.84
CA PHE A 288 -3.20 -7.51 29.16
C PHE A 288 -3.33 -8.99 28.83
N ASP A 289 -4.35 -9.65 29.41
CA ASP A 289 -4.54 -11.10 29.31
C ASP A 289 -3.24 -11.90 29.62
N GLY A 290 -2.54 -11.50 30.69
CA GLY A 290 -1.31 -12.14 31.16
C GLY A 290 -0.05 -11.84 30.33
N ARG A 291 -0.15 -10.98 29.30
CA ARG A 291 1.00 -10.56 28.48
C ARG A 291 1.54 -9.20 28.93
N PRO A 292 2.85 -8.94 28.85
CA PRO A 292 3.41 -7.62 29.06
C PRO A 292 2.75 -6.60 28.12
N ALA A 293 2.32 -5.48 28.68
CA ALA A 293 1.65 -4.42 27.93
C ALA A 293 2.07 -3.04 28.44
N ARG A 294 1.80 -2.01 27.64
CA ARG A 294 1.96 -0.61 28.01
C ARG A 294 0.72 0.18 27.64
N ARG A 295 0.27 1.07 28.52
CA ARG A 295 -0.81 2.00 28.23
C ARG A 295 -0.30 3.44 28.16
N THR A 296 -0.50 4.10 27.03
CA THR A 296 -0.12 5.50 26.82
C THR A 296 -1.37 6.29 26.40
N GLY A 297 -2.07 6.88 27.37
CA GLY A 297 -3.36 7.55 27.12
C GLY A 297 -4.41 6.56 26.58
N PRO A 298 -5.04 6.82 25.41
CA PRO A 298 -6.02 5.91 24.81
C PRO A 298 -5.39 4.70 24.10
N GLU A 299 -4.06 4.67 23.94
CA GLU A 299 -3.35 3.60 23.28
C GLU A 299 -2.97 2.48 24.26
N LEU A 300 -3.27 1.24 23.88
CA LEU A 300 -2.80 0.02 24.54
C LEU A 300 -1.87 -0.71 23.57
N THR A 301 -0.63 -0.97 23.99
CA THR A 301 0.33 -1.81 23.26
C THR A 301 0.54 -3.11 24.02
N VAL A 302 0.31 -4.26 23.37
CA VAL A 302 0.60 -5.59 23.91
C VAL A 302 1.82 -6.17 23.21
N PHE A 303 2.82 -6.55 24.00
CA PHE A 303 4.11 -6.99 23.49
C PHE A 303 4.15 -8.50 23.25
N GLY A 304 4.90 -8.91 22.22
CA GLY A 304 5.23 -10.33 21.97
C GLY A 304 4.03 -11.22 21.59
N MET A 305 2.94 -10.66 21.06
CA MET A 305 1.81 -11.40 20.49
C MET A 305 2.24 -12.18 19.25
N LYS A 306 2.66 -13.44 19.44
CA LYS A 306 3.17 -14.32 18.38
C LYS A 306 4.33 -13.70 17.59
N GLY A 307 5.19 -12.97 18.28
CA GLY A 307 6.33 -12.26 17.69
C GLY A 307 5.99 -10.88 17.13
N LEU A 308 4.81 -10.32 17.44
CA LEU A 308 4.43 -8.95 17.12
C LEU A 308 4.18 -8.11 18.38
N ASP A 309 4.47 -6.82 18.30
CA ASP A 309 3.88 -5.83 19.19
C ASP A 309 2.63 -5.28 18.49
N VAL A 310 1.49 -5.38 19.15
CA VAL A 310 0.20 -4.93 18.63
C VAL A 310 -0.24 -3.74 19.45
N SER A 311 -0.51 -2.62 18.81
CA SER A 311 -1.08 -1.45 19.46
C SER A 311 -2.49 -1.16 18.97
N VAL A 312 -3.34 -0.69 19.87
CA VAL A 312 -4.69 -0.24 19.57
C VAL A 312 -4.90 1.10 20.23
N ALA A 313 -5.38 2.08 19.46
CA ALA A 313 -5.85 3.35 20.00
C ALA A 313 -7.29 3.59 19.54
N CYS A 314 -8.21 3.65 20.48
CA CYS A 314 -9.62 3.97 20.23
C CYS A 314 -10.05 5.09 21.18
N ALA A 315 -10.96 5.96 20.73
CA ALA A 315 -11.52 7.02 21.59
C ALA A 315 -12.23 6.43 22.83
N THR A 316 -12.78 5.23 22.71
CA THR A 316 -13.46 4.45 23.76
C THR A 316 -13.35 2.96 23.39
N ASP A 317 -13.37 2.07 24.38
CA ASP A 317 -13.35 0.61 24.21
C ASP A 317 -12.05 -0.01 23.64
N THR A 318 -10.89 0.62 23.86
CA THR A 318 -9.57 0.09 23.45
C THR A 318 -9.36 -1.38 23.84
N ASP A 319 -9.76 -1.76 25.06
CA ASP A 319 -9.58 -3.13 25.57
C ASP A 319 -10.45 -4.15 24.83
N ARG A 320 -11.70 -3.78 24.49
CA ARG A 320 -12.59 -4.65 23.69
C ARG A 320 -12.03 -4.86 22.29
N THR A 321 -11.56 -3.78 21.65
CA THR A 321 -10.93 -3.87 20.32
C THR A 321 -9.66 -4.71 20.37
N MET A 322 -8.85 -4.59 21.42
CA MET A 322 -7.67 -5.45 21.59
C MET A 322 -8.05 -6.93 21.69
N ARG A 323 -9.14 -7.28 22.39
CA ARG A 323 -9.64 -8.67 22.48
C ARG A 323 -10.17 -9.21 21.14
N SER A 324 -10.62 -8.35 20.23
CA SER A 324 -11.12 -8.77 18.91
C SER A 324 -10.00 -9.03 17.89
N ILE A 325 -8.76 -8.67 18.22
CA ILE A 325 -7.59 -8.91 17.37
C ILE A 325 -7.08 -10.33 17.56
N SER A 326 -6.98 -11.06 16.44
CA SER A 326 -6.32 -12.35 16.39
C SER A 326 -5.12 -12.30 15.46
N VAL A 327 -3.96 -12.73 15.97
CA VAL A 327 -2.74 -12.89 15.19
C VAL A 327 -2.66 -14.36 14.75
N PRO A 328 -2.69 -14.70 13.45
CA PRO A 328 -2.57 -16.09 13.00
C PRO A 328 -1.18 -16.64 13.33
N GLU A 329 -1.05 -17.97 13.50
CA GLU A 329 0.25 -18.66 13.73
C GLU A 329 1.18 -18.69 12.49
N GLN A 330 0.92 -17.87 11.49
CA GLN A 330 1.55 -17.97 10.18
C GLN A 330 3.03 -17.59 10.24
N ARG A 331 3.87 -18.33 9.50
CA ARG A 331 5.30 -18.02 9.35
C ARG A 331 5.45 -16.66 8.66
N TRP A 332 5.84 -15.65 9.45
CA TRP A 332 6.10 -14.27 9.02
C TRP A 332 7.09 -14.13 7.85
N LYS A 333 7.86 -15.18 7.55
CA LYS A 333 8.82 -15.19 6.43
C LYS A 333 8.16 -14.95 5.07
N ASP A 334 6.92 -15.36 4.88
CA ASP A 334 6.22 -15.28 3.58
C ASP A 334 5.77 -13.85 3.22
N TRP A 335 5.72 -12.95 4.20
CA TRP A 335 5.40 -11.53 4.00
C TRP A 335 6.55 -10.71 3.42
N SER A 336 7.76 -11.26 3.46
CA SER A 336 8.96 -10.59 2.98
C SER A 336 9.18 -10.72 1.47
N ALA A 337 8.34 -11.48 0.75
CA ALA A 337 8.55 -11.83 -0.66
C ALA A 337 7.72 -11.01 -1.67
N GLY A 338 6.97 -10.00 -1.20
CA GLY A 338 6.19 -9.09 -2.04
C GLY A 338 6.95 -7.85 -2.49
#